data_AF-A0A6P1MAW6-F1
#
_entry.id   AF-A0A6P1MAW6-F1
#
_cell.length_a   1.000
_cell.length_b   1.000
_cell.length_c   1.000
_cell.angle_alpha   90.00
_cell.angle_beta   90.00
_cell.angle_gamma   90.00
#
_symmetry.space_group_name_H-M   'P 1'
#
loop_
_entity.id
_entity.type
_entity.pdbx_description
1 polymer ?
#
loop_
_entity_poly.entity_id
_entity_poly.type
_entity_poly.pdbx_seq_one_letter_code
_entity_poly.pdbx_strand_id
1 'polypeptide(L)' 'MNNLNINQSSYYFGNPDLRDYYSSCSQAIRNKLDESGVEISTLGELKQVVENMKINI' A
#
# COMPACT_ATOMS: atom_id res chain seq x y z
N MET A 1 -23.32 5.88 10.57
CA MET A 1 -22.03 5.18 10.52
C MET A 1 -21.20 5.84 9.43
N ASN A 2 -20.11 6.51 9.81
CA ASN A 2 -19.30 7.30 8.89
C ASN A 2 -18.54 6.38 7.95
N ASN A 3 -19.03 6.23 6.71
CA ASN A 3 -18.29 5.62 5.60
C ASN A 3 -17.19 6.59 5.16
N LEU A 4 -16.13 6.66 5.94
CA LEU A 4 -14.87 7.25 5.53
C LEU A 4 -14.12 6.21 4.69
N ASN A 5 -14.63 5.94 3.48
CA ASN A 5 -13.81 5.42 2.38
C ASN A 5 -12.93 6.57 1.89
N ILE A 6 -12.02 7.03 2.76
CA ILE A 6 -11.03 8.04 2.40
C ILE A 6 -10.00 7.29 1.56
N ASN A 7 -10.21 7.28 0.25
CA ASN A 7 -9.19 7.42 -0.81
C ASN A 7 -7.73 7.01 -0.48
N GLN A 8 -7.46 5.93 0.25
CA GLN A 8 -6.08 5.45 0.47
C GLN A 8 -5.47 4.99 -0.85
N SER A 9 -6.31 4.46 -1.74
CA SER A 9 -6.00 4.29 -3.15
C SER A 9 -5.36 5.55 -3.76
N SER A 10 -5.89 6.77 -3.50
CA SER A 10 -5.35 8.00 -4.12
C SER A 10 -3.90 8.31 -3.75
N TYR A 11 -3.41 7.82 -2.61
CA TYR A 11 -2.06 8.15 -2.15
C TYR A 11 -0.99 7.51 -3.04
N TYR A 12 -1.15 6.23 -3.38
CA TYR A 12 -0.28 5.55 -4.35
C TYR A 12 -0.52 6.06 -5.78
N PHE A 13 -1.75 6.42 -6.16
CA PHE A 13 -2.04 6.95 -7.50
C PHE A 13 -1.41 8.32 -7.79
N GLY A 14 -1.00 9.07 -6.77
CA GLY A 14 -0.31 10.36 -6.91
C GLY A 14 1.17 10.25 -7.34
N ASN A 15 1.78 9.06 -7.20
CA ASN A 15 3.15 8.81 -7.61
C ASN A 15 3.22 7.56 -8.51
N PRO A 16 3.59 7.69 -9.80
CA PRO A 16 3.57 6.57 -10.74
C PRO A 16 4.45 5.39 -10.28
N ASP A 17 5.60 5.66 -9.65
CA ASP A 17 6.50 4.60 -9.16
C ASP A 17 5.87 3.78 -8.03
N LEU A 18 5.17 4.47 -7.11
CA LEU A 18 4.44 3.83 -6.02
C LEU A 18 3.24 3.04 -6.55
N ARG A 19 2.47 3.65 -7.45
CA ARG A 19 1.30 3.03 -8.07
C ARG A 19 1.66 1.73 -8.78
N ASP A 20 2.69 1.75 -9.59
CA ASP A 20 3.06 0.61 -10.43
C ASP A 20 3.55 -0.55 -9.55
N TYR A 21 4.36 -0.26 -8.51
CA TYR A 21 4.78 -1.29 -7.56
C TYR A 21 3.63 -1.82 -6.69
N TYR A 22 2.78 -0.93 -6.14
CA TYR A 22 1.60 -1.33 -5.36
C TYR A 22 0.65 -2.21 -6.19
N SER A 23 0.42 -1.86 -7.44
CA SER A 23 -0.42 -2.64 -8.37
C SER A 23 0.20 -4.00 -8.71
N SER A 24 1.53 -4.11 -8.73
CA SER A 24 2.24 -5.37 -8.95
C SER A 24 2.18 -6.34 -7.76
N CYS A 25 1.82 -5.86 -6.55
CA CYS A 25 1.72 -6.71 -5.37
C CYS A 25 0.54 -7.70 -5.46
N SER A 26 0.49 -8.70 -4.58
CA SER A 26 -0.68 -9.58 -4.48
C SER A 26 -1.84 -8.85 -3.82
N GLN A 27 -3.08 -9.29 -4.09
CA GLN A 27 -4.28 -8.70 -3.46
C GLN A 27 -4.21 -8.76 -1.93
N ALA A 28 -3.67 -9.85 -1.37
CA ALA A 28 -3.51 -10.01 0.07
C ALA A 28 -2.58 -8.96 0.68
N ILE A 29 -1.48 -8.64 -0.01
CA ILE A 29 -0.53 -7.61 0.45
C ILE A 29 -1.16 -6.22 0.33
N ARG A 30 -1.85 -5.93 -0.78
CA ARG A 30 -2.58 -4.65 -0.94
C ARG A 30 -3.61 -4.45 0.16
N ASN A 31 -4.41 -5.47 0.47
CA ASN A 31 -5.38 -5.39 1.56
C ASN A 31 -4.69 -5.10 2.91
N LYS A 32 -3.57 -5.78 3.21
CA LYS A 32 -2.81 -5.52 4.44
C LYS A 32 -2.22 -4.11 4.50
N LEU A 33 -1.75 -3.58 3.36
CA LEU A 33 -1.26 -2.20 3.28
C LEU A 33 -2.40 -1.21 3.57
N ASP A 34 -3.55 -1.40 2.92
CA ASP A 34 -4.73 -0.55 3.11
C ASP A 34 -5.27 -0.62 4.56
N GLU A 35 -5.29 -1.82 5.14
CA GLU A 35 -5.68 -2.06 6.53
C GLU A 35 -4.69 -1.48 7.55
N SER A 36 -3.41 -1.44 7.22
CA SER A 36 -2.37 -0.90 8.12
C SER A 36 -2.49 0.61 8.34
N GLY A 37 -3.08 1.34 7.38
CA GLY A 37 -3.19 2.80 7.42
C GLY A 37 -1.83 3.52 7.44
N VAL A 38 -0.75 2.85 7.02
CA VAL A 38 0.60 3.42 6.97
C VAL A 38 0.72 4.30 5.73
N GLU A 39 1.09 5.57 5.93
CA GLU A 39 1.39 6.49 4.83
C GLU A 39 2.81 6.23 4.30
N ILE A 40 2.90 5.65 3.10
CA ILE A 40 4.16 5.27 2.46
C ILE A 40 4.58 6.28 1.39
N SER A 41 5.42 7.24 1.75
CA SER A 41 5.77 8.36 0.88
C SER A 41 6.76 8.02 -0.23
N THR A 42 7.50 6.91 -0.11
CA THR A 42 8.57 6.54 -1.04
C THR A 42 8.53 5.08 -1.48
N LEU A 43 9.06 4.80 -2.67
CA LEU A 43 9.13 3.42 -3.20
C LEU A 43 10.00 2.51 -2.34
N GLY A 44 11.04 3.06 -1.70
CA GLY A 44 11.92 2.31 -0.80
C GLY A 44 11.16 1.81 0.44
N GLU A 45 10.35 2.68 1.05
CA GLU A 45 9.49 2.31 2.18
C GLU A 45 8.46 1.26 1.76
N LEU A 46 7.82 1.43 0.59
CA LEU A 46 6.84 0.46 0.08
C LEU A 46 7.44 -0.93 -0.08
N LYS A 47 8.64 -1.01 -0.66
CA LYS A 47 9.37 -2.27 -0.83
C LYS A 47 9.67 -2.93 0.52
N GLN A 48 10.21 -2.19 1.47
CA GLN A 48 10.54 -2.73 2.80
C GLN A 48 9.30 -3.25 3.53
N VAL A 49 8.20 -2.50 3.50
CA VAL A 49 6.95 -2.91 4.14
C VAL A 49 6.42 -4.19 3.49
N VAL A 50 6.39 -4.24 2.16
CA VAL A 50 5.97 -5.42 1.40
C VAL A 50 6.87 -6.63 1.66
N GLU A 51 8.19 -6.44 1.74
CA GLU A 51 9.15 -7.50 2.06
C GLU A 51 8.94 -8.05 3.47
N ASN A 52 8.77 -7.17 4.47
CA ASN A 52 8.45 -7.57 5.83
C ASN A 52 7.11 -8.31 5.91
N MET A 53 6.11 -7.92 5.12
CA MET A 53 4.84 -8.64 5.05
C MET A 53 5.02 -10.02 4.43
N LYS A 54 5.81 -10.18 3.36
CA LYS A 54 6.07 -11.47 2.72
C LYS A 54 6.77 -12.48 3.63
N ILE A 55 7.62 -12.01 4.55
CA ILE A 55 8.33 -12.88 5.51
C ILE A 55 7.38 -13.42 6.59
N ASN A 56 6.30 -12.69 6.89
CA ASN A 56 5.36 -12.99 7.98
C ASN A 56 4.03 -13.62 7.50
N ILE A 57 3.99 -14.19 6.28
CA ILE A 57 2.84 -14.92 5.71
C ILE A 57 3.29 -16.34 5.38
#